data_AF-A0A7V5TPU2-F1
#
_entry.id   AF-A0A7V5TPU2-F1
#
_cell.length_a   1.000
_cell.length_b   1.000
_cell.length_c   1.000
_cell.angle_alpha   90.00
_cell.angle_beta   90.00
_cell.angle_gamma   90.00
#
_symmetry.space_group_name_H-M   'P 1'
#
loop_
_entity.id
_entity.type
_entity.pdbx_description
1 polymer ?
#
loop_
_entity_poly.entity_id
_entity_poly.type
_entity_poly.pdbx_seq_one_letter_code
_entity_poly.pdbx_strand_id
1 'polypeptide(L)'
;MSVNPSTAQCSIEKGICYALFAYDVGMSIDLEKCEQILAEESKRGGLRHKRKAPPYFEYRPLPVRVTRKVQSFPIAHFRSDPLVEVTLFDFGAAQLSYSIPFNGPLESALDLSLALYDNPLLLSDSRNQIEQILHIVQEAVARPRISEFVEDYFIFQITEYTGAHSHTEIIEQYGGTLAQILRAEDSPLSEQEIQDAVSVRMSCGPQDLVLIDWASAIVFDTDAEDVRTVLEFANVELLEMRCMDQELDDGLDEAYRTLTGPRKPWWTQLLQMDKEIDRVAQLQADCAIMFEGVNNALKLLGDQWLARLYVAAAKRFHLADWDTSILRKLNTLESIYEKLSDRASTRRLEALEWIIIILITLSTIPTIPALFSFLK
;
A
#
# COMPACT_ATOMS: atom_id res chain seq x y z
N MET A 1 -7.99 -55.36 23.63
CA MET A 1 -7.60 -54.68 22.37
C MET A 1 -8.70 -53.68 22.05
N SER A 2 -8.63 -52.51 22.67
CA SER A 2 -9.45 -51.36 22.31
C SER A 2 -8.82 -50.73 21.07
N VAL A 3 -9.60 -50.65 20.01
CA VAL A 3 -9.25 -49.96 18.76
C VAL A 3 -8.98 -48.49 19.12
N ASN A 4 -7.76 -48.01 18.88
CA ASN A 4 -7.47 -46.58 18.89
C ASN A 4 -8.42 -45.94 17.87
N PRO A 5 -9.17 -44.87 18.22
CA PRO A 5 -9.82 -44.08 17.20
C PRO A 5 -8.70 -43.55 16.30
N SER A 6 -8.67 -44.00 15.06
CA SER A 6 -7.88 -43.40 14.00
C SER A 6 -8.22 -41.90 14.01
N THR A 7 -7.28 -41.06 14.44
CA THR A 7 -7.34 -39.61 14.25
C THR A 7 -7.50 -39.39 12.76
N ALA A 8 -8.72 -39.04 12.33
CA ALA A 8 -8.95 -38.71 10.94
C ALA A 8 -8.07 -37.50 10.61
N GLN A 9 -7.21 -37.65 9.60
CA GLN A 9 -6.34 -36.56 9.14
C GLN A 9 -7.23 -35.42 8.63
N CYS A 10 -6.91 -34.18 9.00
CA CYS A 10 -7.67 -33.01 8.56
C CYS A 10 -7.61 -32.89 7.04
N SER A 11 -8.78 -32.79 6.41
CA SER A 11 -8.92 -32.69 4.96
C SER A 11 -9.86 -31.54 4.63
N ILE A 12 -9.42 -30.69 3.71
CA ILE A 12 -10.16 -29.55 3.18
C ILE A 12 -11.03 -30.05 2.03
N GLU A 13 -12.34 -29.96 2.20
CA GLU A 13 -13.29 -30.31 1.15
C GLU A 13 -13.46 -29.14 0.17
N LYS A 14 -13.41 -27.92 0.69
CA LYS A 14 -13.57 -26.70 -0.11
C LYS A 14 -12.75 -25.55 0.47
N GLY A 15 -11.72 -25.16 -0.28
CA GLY A 15 -10.89 -23.99 -0.01
C GLY A 15 -10.76 -23.09 -1.24
N ILE A 16 -10.56 -21.80 -1.01
CA ILE A 16 -10.22 -20.82 -2.03
C ILE A 16 -9.09 -19.95 -1.47
N CYS A 17 -7.97 -19.89 -2.17
CA CYS A 17 -6.92 -18.92 -1.89
C CYS A 17 -7.17 -17.67 -2.72
N TYR A 18 -7.21 -16.51 -2.07
CA TYR A 18 -7.20 -15.22 -2.74
C TYR A 18 -5.78 -14.69 -2.75
N ALA A 19 -5.16 -14.63 -3.93
CA ALA A 19 -3.85 -14.02 -4.11
C ALA A 19 -4.03 -12.55 -4.50
N LEU A 20 -3.67 -11.66 -3.57
CA LEU A 20 -3.83 -10.21 -3.70
C LEU A 20 -2.51 -9.59 -4.14
N PHE A 21 -2.57 -8.62 -5.04
CA PHE A 21 -1.43 -7.81 -5.47
C PHE A 21 -1.85 -6.35 -5.51
N ALA A 22 -1.28 -5.53 -4.62
CA ALA A 22 -1.60 -4.11 -4.50
C ALA A 22 -0.50 -3.24 -5.13
N TYR A 23 -0.91 -2.19 -5.84
CA TYR A 23 -0.04 -1.24 -6.54
C TYR A 23 -0.47 0.21 -6.28
N ASP A 24 0.49 1.10 -6.03
CA ASP A 24 0.28 2.55 -6.14
C ASP A 24 0.22 2.87 -7.64
N VAL A 25 -0.90 3.44 -8.07
CA VAL A 25 -1.18 3.79 -9.46
C VAL A 25 -1.26 5.30 -9.73
N GLY A 26 -1.02 6.13 -8.72
CA GLY A 26 -1.18 7.57 -8.83
C GLY A 26 -1.35 8.25 -7.48
N MET A 27 -1.45 9.58 -7.49
CA MET A 27 -1.62 10.40 -6.29
C MET A 27 -3.03 10.27 -5.67
N SER A 28 -4.04 10.15 -6.53
CA SER A 28 -5.43 9.96 -6.13
C SER A 28 -6.27 9.51 -7.32
N ILE A 29 -7.42 8.91 -7.04
CA ILE A 29 -8.37 8.43 -8.04
C ILE A 29 -9.73 9.05 -7.78
N ASP A 30 -10.28 9.74 -8.78
CA ASP A 30 -11.69 10.15 -8.80
C ASP A 30 -12.55 8.90 -9.05
N LEU A 31 -13.02 8.27 -7.98
CA LEU A 31 -13.78 7.02 -8.03
C LEU A 31 -15.11 7.17 -8.77
N GLU A 32 -15.75 8.34 -8.72
CA GLU A 32 -17.00 8.60 -9.46
C GLU A 32 -16.73 8.65 -10.97
N LYS A 33 -15.68 9.36 -11.38
CA LYS A 33 -15.26 9.40 -12.79
C LYS A 33 -14.78 8.04 -13.29
N CYS A 34 -14.02 7.30 -12.48
CA CYS A 34 -13.62 5.92 -12.76
C CYS A 34 -14.83 5.01 -13.01
N GLU A 35 -15.83 5.05 -12.12
CA GLU A 35 -17.04 4.24 -12.27
C GLU A 35 -17.78 4.57 -13.58
N GLN A 36 -17.85 5.84 -13.97
CA GLN A 36 -18.45 6.26 -15.24
C GLN A 36 -17.70 5.69 -16.45
N ILE A 37 -16.37 5.85 -16.51
CA ILE A 37 -15.53 5.35 -17.60
C ILE A 37 -15.66 3.81 -17.73
N LEU A 38 -15.56 3.10 -16.61
CA LEU A 38 -15.63 1.63 -16.58
C LEU A 38 -17.02 1.11 -16.94
N ALA A 39 -18.09 1.81 -16.56
CA ALA A 39 -19.45 1.47 -16.95
C ALA A 39 -19.69 1.63 -18.46
N GLU A 40 -19.09 2.64 -19.10
CA GLU A 40 -19.13 2.80 -20.56
C GLU A 40 -18.37 1.69 -21.28
N GLU A 41 -17.20 1.31 -20.77
CA GLU A 41 -16.38 0.24 -21.36
C GLU A 41 -17.02 -1.14 -21.16
N SER A 42 -17.68 -1.37 -20.03
CA SER A 42 -18.49 -2.57 -19.77
C SER A 42 -19.63 -2.73 -20.78
N LYS A 43 -20.32 -1.63 -21.15
CA LYS A 43 -21.38 -1.64 -22.17
C LYS A 43 -20.88 -2.00 -23.57
N ARG A 44 -19.59 -1.78 -23.85
CA ARG A 44 -18.93 -2.18 -25.11
C ARG A 44 -18.52 -3.66 -25.13
N GLY A 45 -18.77 -4.40 -24.03
CA GLY A 45 -18.59 -5.85 -23.94
C GLY A 45 -17.29 -6.32 -23.29
N GLY A 46 -16.48 -5.42 -22.72
CA GLY A 46 -15.13 -5.73 -22.21
C GLY A 46 -15.01 -6.07 -20.72
N LEU A 47 -15.95 -5.62 -19.87
CA LEU A 47 -15.83 -5.65 -18.40
C LEU A 47 -17.15 -6.02 -17.73
N ARG A 48 -17.12 -6.70 -16.57
CA ARG A 48 -18.29 -6.87 -15.69
C ARG A 48 -18.10 -6.01 -14.44
N HIS A 49 -18.95 -4.99 -14.29
CA HIS A 49 -18.97 -4.11 -13.12
C HIS A 49 -19.79 -4.75 -11.99
N LYS A 50 -19.22 -4.92 -10.79
CA LYS A 50 -19.93 -5.43 -9.61
C LYS A 50 -19.98 -4.33 -8.55
N ARG A 51 -21.12 -3.62 -8.49
CA ARG A 51 -21.37 -2.64 -7.44
C ARG A 51 -21.90 -3.35 -6.20
N LYS A 52 -21.02 -3.68 -5.25
CA LYS A 52 -21.37 -3.80 -3.84
C LYS A 52 -20.08 -3.91 -3.01
N ALA A 53 -19.72 -2.82 -2.32
CA ALA A 53 -18.97 -2.97 -1.09
C ALA A 53 -19.88 -3.66 -0.05
N PRO A 54 -19.31 -4.40 0.91
CA PRO A 54 -20.09 -4.93 2.00
C PRO A 54 -20.92 -3.87 2.73
N PRO A 55 -22.14 -4.20 3.20
CA PRO A 55 -23.06 -3.23 3.79
C PRO A 55 -22.55 -2.58 5.08
N TYR A 56 -21.51 -3.12 5.73
CA TYR A 56 -20.98 -2.66 7.02
C TYR A 56 -19.75 -1.74 6.91
N PHE A 57 -19.24 -1.54 5.69
CA PHE A 57 -18.12 -0.63 5.44
C PHE A 57 -18.67 0.67 4.86
N GLU A 58 -18.62 1.75 5.64
CA GLU A 58 -19.05 3.06 5.18
C GLU A 58 -17.96 3.78 4.38
N TYR A 59 -17.30 3.14 3.40
CA TYR A 59 -16.29 3.82 2.59
C TYR A 59 -16.85 5.12 1.97
N ARG A 60 -16.11 6.22 2.10
CA ARG A 60 -16.42 7.49 1.45
C ARG A 60 -15.15 8.06 0.80
N PRO A 61 -15.00 7.91 -0.54
CA PRO A 61 -15.87 7.23 -1.50
C PRO A 61 -15.70 5.69 -1.51
N LEU A 62 -16.71 4.96 -1.98
CA LEU A 62 -16.66 3.48 -2.09
C LEU A 62 -15.63 3.04 -3.15
N PRO A 63 -14.71 2.11 -2.83
CA PRO A 63 -13.80 1.54 -3.80
C PRO A 63 -14.54 0.97 -5.02
N VAL A 64 -13.97 1.17 -6.20
CA VAL A 64 -14.54 0.71 -7.46
C VAL A 64 -14.02 -0.70 -7.75
N ARG A 65 -14.92 -1.69 -7.80
CA ARG A 65 -14.59 -3.10 -8.09
C ARG A 65 -14.98 -3.49 -9.52
N VAL A 66 -14.03 -4.05 -10.27
CA VAL A 66 -14.20 -4.48 -11.66
C VAL A 66 -13.75 -5.93 -11.82
N THR A 67 -14.59 -6.77 -12.41
CA THR A 67 -14.21 -8.14 -12.76
C THR A 67 -13.78 -8.22 -14.22
N ARG A 68 -12.63 -8.85 -14.46
CA ARG A 68 -12.06 -9.08 -15.80
C ARG A 68 -11.91 -10.57 -16.07
N LYS A 69 -12.05 -10.96 -17.35
CA LYS A 69 -11.68 -12.30 -17.80
C LYS A 69 -10.19 -12.34 -18.09
N VAL A 70 -9.53 -13.36 -17.58
CA VAL A 70 -8.11 -13.64 -17.83
C VAL A 70 -7.93 -15.10 -18.22
N GLN A 71 -6.74 -15.44 -18.68
CA GLN A 71 -6.37 -16.85 -18.82
C GLN A 71 -6.29 -17.50 -17.42
N SER A 72 -6.73 -18.76 -17.32
CA SER A 72 -6.48 -19.56 -16.10
C SER A 72 -4.99 -19.89 -16.01
N PHE A 73 -4.35 -19.50 -14.91
CA PHE A 73 -2.92 -19.67 -14.67
C PHE A 73 -2.64 -20.99 -13.96
N PRO A 74 -1.66 -21.79 -14.43
CA PRO A 74 -1.17 -22.95 -13.68
C PRO A 74 -0.27 -22.49 -12.52
N ILE A 75 -0.57 -22.94 -11.30
CA ILE A 75 0.22 -22.66 -10.09
C ILE A 75 0.58 -24.00 -9.48
N ALA A 76 1.77 -24.52 -9.80
CA ALA A 76 2.13 -25.91 -9.55
C ALA A 76 1.04 -26.88 -10.09
N HIS A 77 0.35 -27.61 -9.20
CA HIS A 77 -0.75 -28.50 -9.57
C HIS A 77 -2.14 -27.87 -9.42
N PHE A 78 -2.22 -26.61 -8.96
CA PHE A 78 -3.43 -25.80 -8.86
C PHE A 78 -3.66 -24.98 -10.11
N ARG A 79 -4.86 -24.39 -10.22
CA ARG A 79 -5.21 -23.43 -11.26
C ARG A 79 -6.04 -22.29 -10.72
N SER A 80 -5.77 -21.08 -11.21
CA SER A 80 -6.62 -19.93 -10.94
C SER A 80 -7.94 -20.04 -11.72
N ASP A 81 -8.98 -19.41 -11.19
CA ASP A 81 -10.17 -19.10 -11.96
C ASP A 81 -9.85 -18.19 -13.16
N PRO A 82 -10.64 -18.24 -14.25
CA PRO A 82 -10.45 -17.40 -15.44
C PRO A 82 -11.03 -15.98 -15.24
N LEU A 83 -11.08 -15.52 -13.99
CA LEU A 83 -11.60 -14.22 -13.58
C LEU A 83 -10.67 -13.63 -12.52
N VAL A 84 -10.43 -12.33 -12.62
CA VAL A 84 -9.77 -11.52 -11.60
C VAL A 84 -10.65 -10.35 -11.22
N GLU A 85 -10.53 -9.92 -9.98
CA GLU A 85 -11.16 -8.70 -9.48
C GLU A 85 -10.10 -7.61 -9.30
N VAL A 86 -10.37 -6.41 -9.81
CA VAL A 86 -9.55 -5.23 -9.59
C VAL A 86 -10.36 -4.24 -8.75
N THR A 87 -9.79 -3.80 -7.63
CA THR A 87 -10.36 -2.81 -6.73
C THR A 87 -9.53 -1.54 -6.78
N LEU A 88 -10.16 -0.40 -7.05
CA LEU A 88 -9.53 0.92 -7.09
C LEU A 88 -9.92 1.74 -5.85
N PHE A 89 -8.93 2.38 -5.23
CA PHE A 89 -9.08 3.20 -4.03
C PHE A 89 -8.82 4.67 -4.34
N ASP A 90 -9.50 5.56 -3.64
CA ASP A 90 -9.47 7.02 -3.89
C ASP A 90 -8.11 7.66 -3.61
N PHE A 91 -7.34 7.06 -2.71
CA PHE A 91 -5.99 7.51 -2.36
C PHE A 91 -4.89 7.00 -3.32
N GLY A 92 -5.23 6.49 -4.49
CA GLY A 92 -4.22 6.18 -5.52
C GLY A 92 -3.83 4.72 -5.65
N ALA A 93 -4.40 3.82 -4.85
CA ALA A 93 -4.10 2.40 -4.91
C ALA A 93 -5.01 1.60 -5.85
N ALA A 94 -4.47 0.53 -6.42
CA ALA A 94 -5.22 -0.50 -7.13
C ALA A 94 -4.78 -1.89 -6.67
N GLN A 95 -5.74 -2.75 -6.31
CA GLN A 95 -5.49 -4.12 -5.91
C GLN A 95 -6.10 -5.08 -6.92
N LEU A 96 -5.34 -6.09 -7.33
CA LEU A 96 -5.82 -7.22 -8.11
C LEU A 96 -5.93 -8.47 -7.23
N SER A 97 -6.99 -9.25 -7.41
CA SER A 97 -7.23 -10.51 -6.69
C SER A 97 -7.47 -11.67 -7.68
N TYR A 98 -6.68 -12.74 -7.54
CA TYR A 98 -6.95 -14.03 -8.16
C TYR A 98 -7.65 -14.95 -7.17
N SER A 99 -8.61 -15.75 -7.65
CA SER A 99 -9.20 -16.85 -6.88
C SER A 99 -8.62 -18.19 -7.34
N ILE A 100 -8.11 -18.99 -6.39
CA ILE A 100 -7.46 -20.28 -6.66
C ILE A 100 -8.14 -21.34 -5.79
N PRO A 101 -9.07 -22.12 -6.35
CA PRO A 101 -9.71 -23.20 -5.62
C PRO A 101 -8.70 -24.31 -5.25
N PHE A 102 -8.82 -24.84 -4.05
CA PHE A 102 -8.01 -25.97 -3.57
C PHE A 102 -8.82 -26.88 -2.63
N ASN A 103 -8.39 -28.13 -2.52
CA ASN A 103 -8.96 -29.16 -1.66
C ASN A 103 -7.92 -30.26 -1.42
N GLY A 104 -8.23 -31.19 -0.51
CA GLY A 104 -7.35 -32.29 -0.13
C GLY A 104 -6.79 -32.14 1.29
N PRO A 105 -5.72 -32.86 1.64
CA PRO A 105 -5.07 -32.73 2.94
C PRO A 105 -4.67 -31.29 3.25
N LEU A 106 -4.53 -30.93 4.52
CA LEU A 106 -4.11 -29.58 4.94
C LEU A 106 -2.77 -29.16 4.29
N GLU A 107 -1.89 -30.12 4.02
CA GLU A 107 -0.62 -29.94 3.32
C GLU A 107 -0.82 -29.37 1.89
N SER A 108 -1.97 -29.57 1.26
CA SER A 108 -2.28 -28.96 -0.04
C SER A 108 -2.33 -27.43 0.03
N ALA A 109 -2.74 -26.87 1.18
CA ALA A 109 -2.68 -25.43 1.40
C ALA A 109 -1.23 -24.94 1.54
N LEU A 110 -0.34 -25.78 2.11
CA LEU A 110 1.09 -25.47 2.22
C LEU A 110 1.74 -25.49 0.84
N ASP A 111 1.47 -26.52 0.03
CA ASP A 111 1.94 -26.61 -1.35
C ASP A 111 1.52 -25.38 -2.17
N LEU A 112 0.28 -24.92 -1.98
CA LEU A 112 -0.21 -23.71 -2.64
C LEU A 112 0.51 -22.46 -2.13
N SER A 113 0.69 -22.31 -0.82
CA SER A 113 1.42 -21.18 -0.23
C SER A 113 2.85 -21.08 -0.76
N LEU A 114 3.58 -22.21 -0.80
CA LEU A 114 4.93 -22.29 -1.37
C LEU A 114 4.96 -21.96 -2.86
N ALA A 115 3.94 -22.39 -3.63
CA ALA A 115 3.86 -22.11 -5.06
C ALA A 115 3.49 -20.65 -5.39
N LEU A 116 2.91 -19.93 -4.43
CA LEU A 116 2.51 -18.53 -4.57
C LEU A 116 3.61 -17.55 -4.17
N TYR A 117 4.46 -17.91 -3.21
CA TYR A 117 5.59 -17.11 -2.76
C TYR A 117 6.49 -16.69 -3.95
N ASP A 118 6.66 -15.38 -4.15
CA ASP A 118 7.42 -14.77 -5.24
C ASP A 118 7.05 -15.31 -6.64
N ASN A 119 5.78 -15.65 -6.89
CA ASN A 119 5.38 -16.27 -8.15
C ASN A 119 5.50 -15.29 -9.34
N PRO A 120 6.45 -15.50 -10.28
CA PRO A 120 6.75 -14.52 -11.32
C PRO A 120 5.65 -14.41 -12.38
N LEU A 121 4.85 -15.47 -12.58
CA LEU A 121 3.76 -15.46 -13.55
C LEU A 121 2.62 -14.57 -13.05
N LEU A 122 2.22 -14.72 -11.79
CA LEU A 122 1.17 -13.90 -11.20
C LEU A 122 1.61 -12.45 -11.06
N LEU A 123 2.85 -12.19 -10.62
CA LEU A 123 3.42 -10.83 -10.53
C LEU A 123 3.44 -10.12 -11.89
N SER A 124 3.84 -10.84 -12.95
CA SER A 124 3.86 -10.27 -14.29
C SER A 124 2.45 -10.00 -14.83
N ASP A 125 1.52 -10.95 -14.66
CA ASP A 125 0.14 -10.74 -15.10
C ASP A 125 -0.55 -9.65 -14.29
N SER A 126 -0.40 -9.62 -12.97
CA SER A 126 -1.06 -8.62 -12.12
C SER A 126 -0.63 -7.22 -12.52
N ARG A 127 0.67 -7.00 -12.75
CA ARG A 127 1.17 -5.73 -13.28
C ARG A 127 0.57 -5.39 -14.63
N ASN A 128 0.55 -6.33 -15.58
CA ASN A 128 -0.06 -6.12 -16.91
C ASN A 128 -1.56 -5.78 -16.82
N GLN A 129 -2.31 -6.43 -15.93
CA GLN A 129 -3.74 -6.17 -15.75
C GLN A 129 -3.97 -4.77 -15.15
N ILE A 130 -3.15 -4.34 -14.19
CA ILE A 130 -3.19 -3.01 -13.60
C ILE A 130 -2.81 -1.94 -14.64
N GLU A 131 -1.76 -2.17 -15.44
CA GLU A 131 -1.38 -1.28 -16.55
C GLU A 131 -2.54 -1.06 -17.54
N GLN A 132 -3.25 -2.13 -17.89
CA GLN A 132 -4.41 -2.05 -18.79
C GLN A 132 -5.58 -1.30 -18.17
N ILE A 133 -5.88 -1.52 -16.88
CA ILE A 133 -6.92 -0.75 -16.18
C ILE A 133 -6.53 0.71 -16.08
N LEU A 134 -5.29 1.02 -15.68
CA LEU A 134 -4.80 2.38 -15.58
C LEU A 134 -4.89 3.12 -16.92
N HIS A 135 -4.56 2.45 -18.04
CA HIS A 135 -4.71 3.04 -19.36
C HIS A 135 -6.17 3.42 -19.68
N ILE A 136 -7.15 2.64 -19.22
CA ILE A 136 -8.59 2.93 -19.39
C ILE A 136 -9.00 4.12 -18.52
N VAL A 137 -8.59 4.14 -17.25
CA VAL A 137 -9.07 5.14 -16.28
C VAL A 137 -8.12 6.32 -16.06
N GLN A 138 -7.06 6.47 -16.86
CA GLN A 138 -6.00 7.46 -16.69
C GLN A 138 -6.52 8.89 -16.45
N GLU A 139 -7.63 9.28 -17.10
CA GLU A 139 -8.20 10.62 -16.96
C GLU A 139 -8.82 10.88 -15.58
N ALA A 140 -9.10 9.85 -14.81
CA ALA A 140 -9.61 9.91 -13.45
C ALA A 140 -8.49 9.80 -12.39
N VAL A 141 -7.25 9.56 -12.82
CA VAL A 141 -6.11 9.38 -11.92
C VAL A 141 -5.22 10.63 -11.92
N ALA A 142 -5.00 11.21 -10.75
CA ALA A 142 -4.07 12.32 -10.58
C ALA A 142 -2.63 11.79 -10.61
N ARG A 143 -1.80 12.35 -11.51
CA ARG A 143 -0.41 11.92 -11.74
C ARG A 143 -0.26 10.40 -11.89
N PRO A 144 -0.84 9.80 -12.95
CA PRO A 144 -0.79 8.35 -13.17
C PRO A 144 0.65 7.86 -13.21
N ARG A 145 0.97 6.87 -12.38
CA ARG A 145 2.25 6.14 -12.35
C ARG A 145 1.97 4.71 -11.94
N ILE A 146 2.93 3.81 -12.03
CA ILE A 146 2.81 2.51 -11.35
C ILE A 146 4.11 2.33 -10.58
N SER A 147 4.01 2.25 -9.26
CA SER A 147 5.18 2.01 -8.42
C SER A 147 5.89 0.71 -8.82
N GLU A 148 7.20 0.65 -8.58
CA GLU A 148 7.94 -0.61 -8.69
C GLU A 148 7.63 -1.54 -7.52
N PHE A 149 7.18 -0.98 -6.39
CA PHE A 149 6.72 -1.75 -5.24
C PHE A 149 5.35 -2.36 -5.50
N VAL A 150 5.21 -3.61 -5.05
CA VAL A 150 3.98 -4.37 -5.01
C VAL A 150 3.92 -5.03 -3.64
N GLU A 151 2.74 -4.97 -3.01
CA GLU A 151 2.46 -5.79 -1.83
C GLU A 151 1.57 -6.96 -2.24
N ASP A 152 2.08 -8.17 -2.05
CA ASP A 152 1.32 -9.39 -2.19
C ASP A 152 0.85 -9.93 -0.83
N TYR A 153 -0.38 -10.43 -0.79
CA TYR A 153 -0.95 -11.03 0.41
C TYR A 153 -1.89 -12.17 0.04
N PHE A 154 -1.81 -13.28 0.77
CA PHE A 154 -2.57 -14.48 0.45
C PHE A 154 -3.60 -14.76 1.53
N ILE A 155 -4.86 -15.00 1.14
CA ILE A 155 -5.94 -15.32 2.09
C ILE A 155 -6.47 -16.71 1.74
N PHE A 156 -6.16 -17.69 2.59
CA PHE A 156 -6.65 -19.06 2.48
C PHE A 156 -8.00 -19.18 3.18
N GLN A 157 -9.08 -19.03 2.43
CA GLN A 157 -10.42 -19.26 2.95
C GLN A 157 -10.77 -20.75 2.85
N ILE A 158 -11.07 -21.37 3.99
CA ILE A 158 -11.48 -22.76 4.12
C ILE A 158 -12.95 -22.76 4.56
N THR A 159 -13.86 -23.15 3.67
CA THR A 159 -15.30 -23.14 3.96
C THR A 159 -15.80 -24.47 4.49
N GLU A 160 -15.18 -25.57 4.09
CA GLU A 160 -15.56 -26.93 4.47
C GLU A 160 -14.31 -27.79 4.69
N TYR A 161 -14.24 -28.47 5.83
CA TYR A 161 -13.17 -29.41 6.17
C TYR A 161 -13.69 -30.53 7.08
N THR A 162 -12.96 -31.64 7.13
CA THR A 162 -13.24 -32.80 8.00
C THR A 162 -12.01 -33.15 8.84
N GLY A 163 -12.17 -34.00 9.86
CA GLY A 163 -11.04 -34.50 10.66
C GLY A 163 -10.65 -33.65 11.89
N ALA A 164 -11.31 -32.52 12.13
CA ALA A 164 -11.27 -31.81 13.41
C ALA A 164 -12.67 -31.36 13.82
N HIS A 165 -12.99 -31.45 15.11
CA HIS A 165 -14.31 -31.16 15.67
C HIS A 165 -14.44 -29.72 16.20
N SER A 166 -13.31 -29.00 16.36
CA SER A 166 -13.30 -27.60 16.77
C SER A 166 -12.08 -26.83 16.25
N HIS A 167 -12.17 -25.50 16.25
CA HIS A 167 -11.06 -24.60 15.92
C HIS A 167 -9.95 -24.61 16.98
N THR A 168 -10.22 -24.99 18.22
CA THR A 168 -9.16 -25.20 19.22
C THR A 168 -8.34 -26.44 18.87
N GLU A 169 -9.02 -27.53 18.52
CA GLU A 169 -8.40 -28.79 18.12
C GLU A 169 -7.54 -28.63 16.86
N ILE A 170 -8.01 -27.86 15.87
CA ILE A 170 -7.22 -27.65 14.65
C ILE A 170 -5.90 -26.91 14.93
N ILE A 171 -5.91 -25.92 15.83
CA ILE A 171 -4.69 -25.18 16.22
C ILE A 171 -3.76 -26.08 17.05
N GLU A 172 -4.31 -26.83 18.01
CA GLU A 172 -3.51 -27.70 18.89
C GLU A 172 -2.85 -28.85 18.12
N GLN A 173 -3.57 -29.45 17.16
CA GLN A 173 -3.10 -30.61 16.41
C GLN A 173 -2.31 -30.24 15.15
N TYR A 174 -2.70 -29.16 14.45
CA TYR A 174 -2.13 -28.77 13.17
C TYR A 174 -1.44 -27.40 13.18
N GLY A 175 -1.18 -26.82 14.36
CA GLY A 175 -0.54 -25.51 14.50
C GLY A 175 0.78 -25.37 13.75
N GLY A 176 1.59 -26.43 13.69
CA GLY A 176 2.83 -26.47 12.90
C GLY A 176 2.58 -26.26 11.41
N THR A 177 1.66 -27.04 10.83
CA THR A 177 1.28 -26.92 9.41
C THR A 177 0.61 -25.58 9.12
N LEU A 178 -0.26 -25.08 10.00
CA LEU A 178 -0.89 -23.77 9.87
C LEU A 178 0.16 -22.65 9.86
N ALA A 179 1.17 -22.72 10.74
CA ALA A 179 2.27 -21.76 10.77
C ALA A 179 3.13 -21.83 9.49
N GLN A 180 3.39 -23.02 8.96
CA GLN A 180 4.09 -23.21 7.69
C GLN A 180 3.32 -22.63 6.51
N ILE A 181 1.99 -22.85 6.46
CA ILE A 181 1.12 -22.23 5.44
C ILE A 181 1.19 -20.72 5.55
N LEU A 182 1.05 -20.17 6.77
CA LEU A 182 1.02 -18.73 7.03
C LEU A 182 2.29 -18.01 6.55
N ARG A 183 3.42 -18.72 6.55
CA ARG A 183 4.76 -18.16 6.28
C ARG A 183 5.41 -18.69 5.01
N ALA A 184 4.71 -19.54 4.26
CA ALA A 184 5.25 -20.25 3.09
C ALA A 184 6.61 -20.93 3.38
N GLU A 185 6.69 -21.71 4.46
CA GLU A 185 7.92 -22.39 4.87
C GLU A 185 7.77 -23.92 4.81
N ASP A 186 8.60 -24.57 4.01
CA ASP A 186 8.59 -26.03 3.84
C ASP A 186 9.25 -26.74 5.05
N SER A 187 10.23 -26.08 5.67
CA SER A 187 10.93 -26.64 6.82
C SER A 187 10.08 -26.59 8.10
N PRO A 188 10.19 -27.58 9.00
CA PRO A 188 9.56 -27.52 10.31
C PRO A 188 10.02 -26.28 11.10
N LEU A 189 9.04 -25.50 11.57
CA LEU A 189 9.27 -24.30 12.38
C LEU A 189 9.57 -24.65 13.84
N SER A 190 10.31 -23.79 14.53
CA SER A 190 10.51 -23.94 15.99
C SER A 190 9.19 -23.70 16.74
N GLU A 191 9.05 -24.22 17.96
CA GLU A 191 7.85 -24.00 18.77
C GLU A 191 7.55 -22.50 18.97
N GLN A 192 8.59 -21.67 19.10
CA GLN A 192 8.45 -20.22 19.24
C GLN A 192 7.90 -19.58 17.96
N GLU A 193 8.42 -19.99 16.81
CA GLU A 193 7.94 -19.49 15.51
C GLU A 193 6.50 -19.95 15.23
N ILE A 194 6.16 -21.19 15.58
CA ILE A 194 4.78 -21.69 15.48
C ILE A 194 3.84 -20.85 16.34
N GLN A 195 4.19 -20.61 17.60
CA GLN A 195 3.37 -19.82 18.53
C GLN A 195 3.19 -18.38 18.06
N ASP A 196 4.24 -17.76 17.51
CA ASP A 196 4.16 -16.41 16.97
C ASP A 196 3.27 -16.35 15.70
N ALA A 197 3.44 -17.29 14.77
CA ALA A 197 2.66 -17.34 13.54
C ALA A 197 1.15 -17.44 13.80
N VAL A 198 0.75 -18.28 14.74
CA VAL A 198 -0.68 -18.49 15.08
C VAL A 198 -1.18 -17.57 16.20
N SER A 199 -0.37 -16.60 16.64
CA SER A 199 -0.66 -15.75 17.80
C SER A 199 -1.85 -14.81 17.56
N VAL A 200 -1.96 -14.26 16.34
CA VAL A 200 -3.06 -13.38 15.95
C VAL A 200 -4.23 -14.23 15.48
N ARG A 201 -4.93 -14.80 16.46
CA ARG A 201 -6.12 -15.64 16.28
C ARG A 201 -7.38 -14.91 16.73
N MET A 202 -8.42 -14.99 15.90
CA MET A 202 -9.65 -14.24 16.08
C MET A 202 -10.88 -15.09 15.70
N SER A 203 -11.91 -15.10 16.53
CA SER A 203 -13.23 -15.66 16.22
C SER A 203 -14.35 -14.74 16.71
N CYS A 204 -15.38 -14.51 15.88
CA CYS A 204 -16.61 -13.80 16.26
C CYS A 204 -17.62 -14.76 16.89
N GLY A 205 -17.67 -15.99 16.41
CA GLY A 205 -18.54 -17.08 16.84
C GLY A 205 -17.77 -18.37 17.14
N PRO A 206 -18.48 -19.48 17.35
CA PRO A 206 -17.87 -20.78 17.64
C PRO A 206 -17.43 -21.55 16.39
N GLN A 207 -17.83 -21.08 15.20
CA GLN A 207 -17.63 -21.75 13.91
C GLN A 207 -16.78 -20.93 12.94
N ASP A 208 -16.22 -19.80 13.37
CA ASP A 208 -15.27 -19.02 12.59
C ASP A 208 -13.90 -18.97 13.28
N LEU A 209 -12.84 -18.90 12.48
CA LEU A 209 -11.48 -18.68 12.95
C LEU A 209 -10.70 -17.94 11.87
N VAL A 210 -10.04 -16.87 12.27
CA VAL A 210 -9.13 -16.10 11.44
C VAL A 210 -7.76 -16.12 12.11
N LEU A 211 -6.76 -16.58 11.36
CA LEU A 211 -5.34 -16.49 11.71
C LEU A 211 -4.69 -15.49 10.77
N ILE A 212 -3.96 -14.52 11.31
CA ILE A 212 -3.33 -13.45 10.53
C ILE A 212 -1.83 -13.48 10.78
N ASP A 213 -1.05 -13.65 9.72
CA ASP A 213 0.39 -13.42 9.73
C ASP A 213 0.75 -12.35 8.68
N TRP A 214 2.02 -12.00 8.60
CA TRP A 214 2.61 -10.99 7.72
C TRP A 214 2.42 -11.33 6.24
N ALA A 215 2.68 -12.57 5.84
CA ALA A 215 2.63 -12.98 4.42
C ALA A 215 1.24 -13.47 3.98
N SER A 216 0.44 -13.98 4.92
CA SER A 216 -0.88 -14.52 4.60
C SER A 216 -1.79 -14.63 5.82
N ALA A 217 -3.07 -14.93 5.55
CA ALA A 217 -4.06 -15.26 6.54
C ALA A 217 -4.77 -16.58 6.19
N ILE A 218 -5.24 -17.28 7.23
CA ILE A 218 -6.12 -18.45 7.10
C ILE A 218 -7.47 -18.10 7.71
N VAL A 219 -8.54 -18.29 6.95
CA VAL A 219 -9.91 -17.97 7.37
C VAL A 219 -10.78 -19.21 7.26
N PHE A 220 -11.17 -19.78 8.39
CA PHE A 220 -12.21 -20.79 8.50
C PHE A 220 -13.55 -20.08 8.63
N ASP A 221 -14.22 -19.82 7.51
CA ASP A 221 -15.56 -19.23 7.49
C ASP A 221 -16.21 -19.46 6.11
N THR A 222 -17.50 -19.79 6.12
CA THR A 222 -18.34 -19.89 4.91
C THR A 222 -18.67 -18.53 4.31
N ASP A 223 -18.71 -17.46 5.11
CA ASP A 223 -19.06 -16.09 4.69
C ASP A 223 -17.98 -15.08 5.14
N ALA A 224 -16.80 -15.20 4.53
CA ALA A 224 -15.62 -14.39 4.87
C ALA A 224 -15.48 -13.08 4.07
N GLU A 225 -16.49 -12.62 3.34
CA GLU A 225 -16.35 -11.46 2.43
C GLU A 225 -15.93 -10.18 3.19
N ASP A 226 -16.47 -9.98 4.39
CA ASP A 226 -16.15 -8.83 5.25
C ASP A 226 -14.74 -8.92 5.83
N VAL A 227 -14.37 -10.11 6.33
CA VAL A 227 -13.03 -10.40 6.83
C VAL A 227 -11.99 -10.17 5.73
N ARG A 228 -12.25 -10.71 4.53
CA ARG A 228 -11.39 -10.54 3.37
C ARG A 228 -11.24 -9.06 3.01
N THR A 229 -12.33 -8.30 3.00
CA THR A 229 -12.31 -6.86 2.70
C THR A 229 -11.44 -6.08 3.70
N VAL A 230 -11.48 -6.43 4.99
CA VAL A 230 -10.62 -5.81 6.01
C VAL A 230 -9.14 -6.13 5.77
N LEU A 231 -8.81 -7.38 5.44
CA LEU A 231 -7.44 -7.79 5.16
C LEU A 231 -6.90 -7.20 3.85
N GLU A 232 -7.72 -7.17 2.80
CA GLU A 232 -7.45 -6.46 1.54
C GLU A 232 -7.09 -4.99 1.82
N PHE A 233 -7.91 -4.32 2.63
CA PHE A 233 -7.68 -2.93 2.99
C PHE A 233 -6.38 -2.72 3.79
N ALA A 234 -6.13 -3.55 4.80
CA ALA A 234 -4.90 -3.47 5.60
C ALA A 234 -3.63 -3.71 4.76
N ASN A 235 -3.70 -4.59 3.75
CA ASN A 235 -2.59 -4.82 2.82
C ASN A 235 -2.33 -3.61 1.90
N VAL A 236 -3.40 -3.00 1.39
CA VAL A 236 -3.32 -1.77 0.58
C VAL A 236 -2.77 -0.61 1.42
N GLU A 237 -3.17 -0.48 2.68
CA GLU A 237 -2.61 0.51 3.60
C GLU A 237 -1.10 0.28 3.80
N LEU A 238 -0.66 -0.96 4.01
CA LEU A 238 0.76 -1.27 4.12
C LEU A 238 1.55 -0.84 2.88
N LEU A 239 1.02 -1.09 1.68
CA LEU A 239 1.63 -0.63 0.43
C LEU A 239 1.82 0.89 0.41
N GLU A 240 0.75 1.65 0.66
CA GLU A 240 0.78 3.11 0.61
C GLU A 240 1.80 3.67 1.62
N MET A 241 1.86 3.09 2.81
CA MET A 241 2.82 3.46 3.85
C MET A 241 4.26 3.19 3.39
N ARG A 242 4.52 2.06 2.74
CA ARG A 242 5.86 1.73 2.20
C ARG A 242 6.25 2.63 1.03
N CYS A 243 5.32 2.94 0.13
CA CYS A 243 5.53 3.89 -0.97
C CYS A 243 5.87 5.28 -0.43
N MET A 244 5.07 5.80 0.50
CA MET A 244 5.32 7.10 1.14
C MET A 244 6.64 7.15 1.89
N ASP A 245 6.98 6.10 2.66
CA ASP A 245 8.23 6.03 3.41
C ASP A 245 9.46 6.11 2.49
N GLN A 246 9.41 5.47 1.31
CA GLN A 246 10.45 5.56 0.28
C GLN A 246 10.48 6.94 -0.40
N GLU A 247 9.33 7.49 -0.80
CA GLU A 247 9.27 8.81 -1.43
C GLU A 247 9.83 9.91 -0.50
N LEU A 248 9.56 9.79 0.80
CA LEU A 248 10.12 10.69 1.81
C LEU A 248 11.62 10.51 2.01
N ASP A 249 12.15 9.28 1.95
CA ASP A 249 13.59 9.03 2.00
C ASP A 249 14.30 9.64 0.79
N ASP A 250 13.78 9.42 -0.41
CA ASP A 250 14.32 10.01 -1.64
C ASP A 250 14.27 11.54 -1.57
N GLY A 251 13.19 12.10 -1.03
CA GLY A 251 13.02 13.52 -0.78
C GLY A 251 14.05 14.08 0.21
N LEU A 252 14.29 13.38 1.32
CA LEU A 252 15.27 13.77 2.34
C LEU A 252 16.69 13.77 1.77
N ASP A 253 17.04 12.73 1.00
CA ASP A 253 18.34 12.63 0.34
C ASP A 253 18.57 13.78 -0.65
N GLU A 254 17.56 14.11 -1.45
CA GLU A 254 17.65 15.23 -2.41
C GLU A 254 17.74 16.59 -1.70
N ALA A 255 16.96 16.79 -0.65
CA ALA A 255 17.01 18.01 0.16
C ALA A 255 18.38 18.17 0.84
N TYR A 256 18.97 17.07 1.32
CA TYR A 256 20.31 17.06 1.91
C TYR A 256 21.41 17.37 0.88
N ARG A 257 21.33 16.78 -0.33
CA ARG A 257 22.26 17.09 -1.43
C ARG A 257 22.17 18.57 -1.84
N THR A 258 20.97 19.13 -1.84
CA THR A 258 20.75 20.56 -2.10
C THR A 258 21.42 21.44 -1.05
N LEU A 259 21.36 21.04 0.24
CA LEU A 259 22.02 21.75 1.33
C LEU A 259 23.55 21.68 1.29
N THR A 260 24.11 20.57 0.82
CA THR A 260 25.56 20.26 0.89
C THR A 260 26.31 20.42 -0.43
N GLY A 261 25.61 20.63 -1.54
CA GLY A 261 26.18 20.75 -2.88
C GLY A 261 27.17 21.92 -3.06
N PRO A 262 28.00 21.88 -4.12
CA PRO A 262 29.00 22.92 -4.39
C PRO A 262 28.34 24.30 -4.56
N ARG A 263 29.02 25.36 -4.10
CA ARG A 263 28.55 26.74 -4.22
C ARG A 263 28.32 27.10 -5.69
N LYS A 264 27.06 27.11 -6.13
CA LYS A 264 26.64 27.62 -7.44
C LYS A 264 26.91 29.14 -7.50
N PRO A 265 27.19 29.71 -8.69
CA PRO A 265 27.29 31.16 -8.87
C PRO A 265 26.06 31.91 -8.35
N TRP A 266 26.23 33.10 -7.77
CA TRP A 266 25.16 33.86 -7.11
C TRP A 266 23.93 34.11 -8.00
N TRP A 267 24.12 34.32 -9.30
CA TRP A 267 23.03 34.55 -10.27
C TRP A 267 22.23 33.27 -10.59
N THR A 268 22.88 32.10 -10.68
CA THR A 268 22.16 30.81 -10.77
C THR A 268 21.43 30.48 -9.48
N GLN A 269 22.00 30.83 -8.34
CA GLN A 269 21.44 30.52 -7.03
C GLN A 269 20.23 31.40 -6.70
N LEU A 270 20.16 32.63 -7.21
CA LEU A 270 18.99 33.49 -7.10
C LEU A 270 17.79 32.99 -7.92
N LEU A 271 18.03 32.30 -9.05
CA LEU A 271 16.98 31.86 -9.98
C LEU A 271 16.58 30.37 -9.81
N GLN A 272 17.45 29.51 -9.27
CA GLN A 272 17.20 28.06 -9.16
C GLN A 272 16.76 27.59 -7.77
N MET A 273 17.10 28.34 -6.71
CA MET A 273 16.87 27.89 -5.33
C MET A 273 15.38 27.87 -4.97
N ASP A 274 14.56 28.74 -5.58
CA ASP A 274 13.11 28.70 -5.42
C ASP A 274 12.53 27.37 -5.94
N LYS A 275 13.04 26.83 -7.06
CA LYS A 275 12.53 25.56 -7.63
C LYS A 275 12.86 24.33 -6.79
N GLU A 276 14.05 24.30 -6.20
CA GLU A 276 14.47 23.19 -5.32
C GLU A 276 13.66 23.22 -4.01
N ILE A 277 13.38 24.42 -3.48
CA ILE A 277 12.51 24.63 -2.30
C ILE A 277 11.07 24.26 -2.61
N ASP A 278 10.53 24.72 -3.74
CA ASP A 278 9.15 24.41 -4.17
C ASP A 278 8.95 22.91 -4.35
N ARG A 279 9.96 22.18 -4.85
CA ARG A 279 9.89 20.72 -5.04
C ARG A 279 9.83 19.97 -3.70
N VAL A 280 10.63 20.38 -2.72
CA VAL A 280 10.60 19.78 -1.37
C VAL A 280 9.26 20.07 -0.68
N ALA A 281 8.75 21.30 -0.80
CA ALA A 281 7.45 21.68 -0.26
C ALA A 281 6.31 20.89 -0.92
N GLN A 282 6.36 20.72 -2.24
CA GLN A 282 5.37 19.94 -2.98
C GLN A 282 5.38 18.47 -2.57
N LEU A 283 6.55 17.84 -2.46
CA LEU A 283 6.67 16.46 -1.99
C LEU A 283 6.10 16.30 -0.57
N GLN A 284 6.47 17.19 0.36
CA GLN A 284 5.95 17.16 1.73
C GLN A 284 4.42 17.29 1.75
N ALA A 285 3.86 18.22 0.99
CA ALA A 285 2.42 18.43 0.91
C ALA A 285 1.71 17.22 0.29
N ASP A 286 2.26 16.65 -0.78
CA ASP A 286 1.72 15.47 -1.45
C ASP A 286 1.71 14.27 -0.47
N CYS A 287 2.83 13.93 0.16
CA CYS A 287 2.89 12.83 1.12
C CYS A 287 1.97 13.05 2.34
N ALA A 288 1.81 14.29 2.81
CA ALA A 288 0.88 14.59 3.90
C ALA A 288 -0.60 14.38 3.49
N ILE A 289 -0.97 14.77 2.27
CA ILE A 289 -2.32 14.54 1.74
C ILE A 289 -2.59 13.04 1.58
N MET A 290 -1.64 12.27 1.04
CA MET A 290 -1.78 10.81 0.91
C MET A 290 -1.92 10.15 2.29
N PHE A 291 -1.07 10.52 3.25
CA PHE A 291 -1.13 10.03 4.63
C PHE A 291 -2.49 10.31 5.31
N GLU A 292 -3.04 11.51 5.11
CA GLU A 292 -4.40 11.83 5.60
C GLU A 292 -5.48 11.03 4.87
N GLY A 293 -5.35 10.81 3.56
CA GLY A 293 -6.29 10.02 2.75
C GLY A 293 -6.40 8.58 3.25
N VAL A 294 -5.26 7.91 3.40
CA VAL A 294 -5.17 6.52 3.90
C VAL A 294 -5.79 6.40 5.30
N ASN A 295 -5.41 7.30 6.23
CA ASN A 295 -5.94 7.29 7.60
C ASN A 295 -7.43 7.66 7.70
N ASN A 296 -7.97 8.44 6.76
CA ASN A 296 -9.39 8.82 6.76
C ASN A 296 -10.30 7.71 6.25
N ALA A 297 -9.85 6.89 5.30
CA ALA A 297 -10.59 5.73 4.80
C ALA A 297 -10.96 4.73 5.93
N LEU A 298 -10.19 4.79 7.03
CA LEU A 298 -10.26 3.89 8.18
C LEU A 298 -11.36 4.19 9.21
N LYS A 299 -11.91 5.41 9.22
CA LYS A 299 -12.88 5.86 10.25
C LYS A 299 -14.23 5.12 10.22
N LEU A 300 -14.37 4.07 9.42
CA LEU A 300 -15.65 3.60 8.87
C LEU A 300 -15.89 2.09 9.03
N LEU A 301 -15.21 1.47 10.01
CA LEU A 301 -15.56 0.12 10.48
C LEU A 301 -16.78 0.22 11.39
N GLY A 302 -17.98 0.10 10.80
CA GLY A 302 -19.25 0.20 11.52
C GLY A 302 -19.53 -0.97 12.47
N ASP A 303 -18.82 -2.09 12.30
CA ASP A 303 -18.90 -3.27 13.16
C ASP A 303 -17.72 -3.34 14.13
N GLN A 304 -18.00 -3.51 15.42
CA GLN A 304 -17.00 -3.66 16.48
C GLN A 304 -16.07 -4.86 16.26
N TRP A 305 -16.57 -5.95 15.68
CA TRP A 305 -15.79 -7.14 15.35
C TRP A 305 -14.76 -6.84 14.25
N LEU A 306 -15.22 -6.27 13.14
CA LEU A 306 -14.35 -5.91 12.00
C LEU A 306 -13.32 -4.83 12.41
N ALA A 307 -13.71 -3.90 13.29
CA ALA A 307 -12.78 -2.95 13.90
C ALA A 307 -11.64 -3.64 14.66
N ARG A 308 -11.95 -4.66 15.46
CA ARG A 308 -10.94 -5.43 16.17
C ARG A 308 -10.07 -6.26 15.23
N LEU A 309 -10.66 -6.83 14.18
CA LEU A 309 -9.93 -7.59 13.16
C LEU A 309 -8.91 -6.70 12.45
N TYR A 310 -9.33 -5.51 12.05
CA TYR A 310 -8.44 -4.51 11.47
C TYR A 310 -7.30 -4.17 12.44
N VAL A 311 -7.58 -3.85 13.70
CA VAL A 311 -6.54 -3.51 14.69
C VAL A 311 -5.54 -4.66 14.86
N ALA A 312 -6.00 -5.91 14.79
CA ALA A 312 -5.13 -7.08 14.86
C ALA A 312 -4.24 -7.21 13.61
N ALA A 313 -4.81 -7.02 12.42
CA ALA A 313 -4.07 -7.02 11.15
C ALA A 313 -3.04 -5.87 11.11
N ALA A 314 -3.46 -4.64 11.39
CA ALA A 314 -2.62 -3.45 11.43
C ALA A 314 -1.44 -3.60 12.40
N LYS A 315 -1.67 -4.24 13.56
CA LYS A 315 -0.61 -4.57 14.50
C LYS A 315 0.37 -5.59 13.93
N ARG A 316 -0.12 -6.66 13.26
CA ARG A 316 0.73 -7.67 12.64
C ARG A 316 1.54 -7.10 11.47
N PHE A 317 0.98 -6.13 10.75
CA PHE A 317 1.63 -5.39 9.66
C PHE A 317 2.50 -4.22 10.13
N HIS A 318 2.65 -4.02 11.45
CA HIS A 318 3.47 -2.95 12.02
C HIS A 318 3.08 -1.54 11.53
N LEU A 319 1.81 -1.30 11.20
CA LEU A 319 1.37 -0.02 10.60
C LEU A 319 1.67 1.18 11.50
N ALA A 320 1.57 1.03 12.82
CA ALA A 320 1.92 2.09 13.77
C ALA A 320 3.42 2.46 13.77
N ASP A 321 4.30 1.50 13.45
CA ASP A 321 5.74 1.75 13.32
C ASP A 321 6.01 2.56 12.04
N TRP A 322 5.31 2.23 10.95
CA TRP A 322 5.33 2.99 9.70
C TRP A 322 4.80 4.42 9.88
N ASP A 323 3.65 4.59 10.55
CA ASP A 323 3.09 5.91 10.88
C ASP A 323 4.13 6.80 11.58
N THR A 324 4.78 6.23 12.60
CA THR A 324 5.79 6.95 13.39
C THR A 324 7.01 7.32 12.53
N SER A 325 7.44 6.41 11.65
CA SER A 325 8.54 6.67 10.71
C SER A 325 8.21 7.81 9.75
N ILE A 326 7.06 7.74 9.09
CA ILE A 326 6.57 8.72 8.10
C ILE A 326 6.39 10.09 8.73
N LEU A 327 5.72 10.19 9.88
CA LEU A 327 5.54 11.47 10.59
C LEU A 327 6.89 12.11 10.97
N ARG A 328 7.85 11.32 11.42
CA ARG A 328 9.21 11.80 11.71
C ARG A 328 9.92 12.30 10.44
N LYS A 329 9.78 11.60 9.31
CA LYS A 329 10.37 12.00 8.02
C LYS A 329 9.74 13.28 7.48
N LEU A 330 8.41 13.41 7.53
CA LEU A 330 7.67 14.63 7.20
C LEU A 330 8.14 15.83 8.02
N ASN A 331 8.21 15.69 9.35
CA ASN A 331 8.72 16.74 10.25
C ASN A 331 10.18 17.11 9.94
N THR A 332 11.01 16.15 9.52
CA THR A 332 12.41 16.41 9.15
C THR A 332 12.50 17.19 7.85
N LEU A 333 11.70 16.82 6.84
CA LEU A 333 11.58 17.58 5.59
C LEU A 333 11.10 19.00 5.84
N GLU A 334 10.09 19.19 6.70
CA GLU A 334 9.59 20.51 7.09
C GLU A 334 10.73 21.38 7.66
N SER A 335 11.50 20.84 8.61
CA SER A 335 12.62 21.57 9.21
C SER A 335 13.71 21.92 8.18
N ILE A 336 13.95 21.06 7.19
CA ILE A 336 14.89 21.36 6.09
C ILE A 336 14.32 22.45 5.19
N TYR A 337 13.05 22.38 4.82
CA TYR A 337 12.35 23.37 4.02
C TYR A 337 12.39 24.76 4.70
N GLU A 338 12.06 24.85 5.99
CA GLU A 338 12.12 26.11 6.75
C GLU A 338 13.53 26.72 6.70
N LYS A 339 14.57 25.90 6.93
CA LYS A 339 15.97 26.36 6.87
C LYS A 339 16.38 26.82 5.48
N LEU A 340 15.90 26.15 4.42
CA LEU A 340 16.18 26.55 3.04
C LEU A 340 15.46 27.87 2.70
N SER A 341 14.20 28.01 3.11
CA SER A 341 13.39 29.22 2.92
C SER A 341 13.97 30.43 3.66
N ASP A 342 14.43 30.25 4.90
CA ASP A 342 15.10 31.29 5.67
C ASP A 342 16.40 31.75 5.01
N ARG A 343 17.21 30.81 4.51
CA ARG A 343 18.44 31.14 3.75
C ARG A 343 18.12 31.92 2.47
N ALA A 344 17.06 31.54 1.75
CA ALA A 344 16.64 32.25 0.55
C ALA A 344 16.17 33.68 0.87
N SER A 345 15.43 33.85 1.96
CA SER A 345 14.95 35.15 2.43
C SER A 345 16.09 36.07 2.85
N THR A 346 17.03 35.58 3.65
CA THR A 346 18.24 36.35 4.05
C THR A 346 19.07 36.76 2.83
N ARG A 347 19.27 35.86 1.86
CA ARG A 347 20.01 36.20 0.63
C ARG A 347 19.29 37.20 -0.25
N ARG A 348 17.95 37.16 -0.32
CA ARG A 348 17.16 38.18 -1.03
C ARG A 348 17.35 39.56 -0.41
N LEU A 349 17.39 39.64 0.92
CA LEU A 349 17.69 40.88 1.65
C LEU A 349 19.13 41.34 1.38
N GLU A 350 20.12 40.46 1.45
CA GLU A 350 21.53 40.78 1.12
C GLU A 350 21.68 41.23 -0.34
N ALA A 351 21.00 40.57 -1.29
CA ALA A 351 21.04 40.96 -2.70
C ALA A 351 20.40 42.33 -2.93
N LEU A 352 19.28 42.62 -2.25
CA LEU A 352 18.64 43.93 -2.27
C LEU A 352 19.59 44.99 -1.69
N GLU A 353 20.30 44.67 -0.60
CA GLU A 353 21.33 45.53 -0.03
C GLU A 353 22.46 45.80 -1.04
N TRP A 354 23.00 44.77 -1.70
CA TRP A 354 24.02 44.94 -2.74
C TRP A 354 23.52 45.76 -3.93
N ILE A 355 22.28 45.55 -4.37
CA ILE A 355 21.65 46.34 -5.44
C ILE A 355 21.56 47.81 -5.00
N ILE A 356 21.13 48.08 -3.76
CA ILE A 356 21.10 49.45 -3.20
C ILE A 356 22.50 50.05 -3.17
N ILE A 357 23.50 49.33 -2.66
CA ILE A 357 24.90 49.80 -2.58
C ILE A 357 25.43 50.12 -3.98
N ILE A 358 25.17 49.26 -4.97
CA ILE A 358 25.59 49.46 -6.37
C ILE A 358 24.87 50.68 -6.96
N LEU A 359 23.55 50.82 -6.76
CA LEU A 359 22.78 51.97 -7.25
C LEU A 359 23.27 53.30 -6.65
N ILE A 360 23.57 53.33 -5.35
CA ILE A 360 24.13 54.51 -4.67
C ILE A 360 25.51 54.83 -5.22
N THR A 361 26.37 53.82 -5.35
CA THR A 361 27.74 54.00 -5.87
C THR A 361 27.70 54.53 -7.31
N LEU A 362 26.87 53.95 -8.17
CA LEU A 362 26.72 54.39 -9.57
C LEU A 362 26.13 55.80 -9.68
N SER A 363 25.19 56.17 -8.81
CA SER A 363 24.59 57.52 -8.76
C SER A 363 25.60 58.59 -8.34
N THR A 364 26.50 58.25 -7.41
CA THR A 364 27.48 59.19 -6.85
C THR A 364 28.72 59.40 -7.72
N ILE A 365 29.14 58.40 -8.50
CA ILE A 365 30.28 58.49 -9.43
C ILE A 365 30.23 59.72 -10.38
N PRO A 366 29.11 60.02 -11.08
CA PRO A 366 29.03 61.19 -11.97
C PRO A 366 29.04 62.54 -11.22
N THR A 367 28.68 62.58 -9.94
CA THR A 367 28.72 63.81 -9.12
C THR A 367 30.11 64.17 -8.59
N ILE A 368 31.03 63.20 -8.48
CA ILE A 368 32.40 63.42 -7.97
C ILE A 368 33.24 64.36 -8.87
N PRO A 369 33.29 64.21 -10.21
CA PRO A 369 34.04 65.12 -11.07
C PRO A 369 33.42 66.54 -11.15
N ALA A 370 32.10 66.68 -10.97
CA ALA A 370 31.44 67.98 -10.92
C ALA A 370 31.84 68.77 -9.66
N LEU A 371 31.99 68.11 -8.51
CA LEU A 371 32.43 68.73 -7.25
C LEU A 371 33.89 69.21 -7.32
N PHE A 372 34.77 68.45 -7.98
CA PHE A 372 36.18 68.83 -8.17
C PHE A 372 36.38 69.99 -9.16
N SER A 373 35.44 70.23 -10.08
CA SER A 373 35.49 71.38 -10.99
C SER A 373 35.12 72.72 -10.33
N PHE A 374 34.45 72.70 -9.17
CA PHE A 374 34.10 73.89 -8.38
C PHE A 374 35.16 74.29 -7.34
N LEU A 375 36.15 73.42 -7.08
CA LEU A 375 37.24 73.64 -6.11
C LEU A 375 38.58 74.03 -6.79
N LYS A 376 38.57 74.25 -8.11
CA LYS A 376 39.61 74.94 -8.87
C LYS A 376 39.07 76.29 -9.31
#